data_AF-A0A7C3UU29-F1
#
_entry.id   AF-A0A7C3UU29-F1
#
_cell.length_a   1.000
_cell.length_b   1.000
_cell.length_c   1.000
_cell.angle_alpha   90.00
_cell.angle_beta   90.00
_cell.angle_gamma   90.00
#
_symmetry.space_group_name_H-M   'P 1'
#
loop_
_entity.id
_entity.type
_entity.pdbx_description
1 polymer ?
#
loop_
_entity_poly.entity_id
_entity_poly.type
_entity_poly.pdbx_seq_one_letter_code
_entity_poly.pdbx_strand_id
1 'polypeptide(L)' 'MRCSFCGFVDTRVLDSRPVEDGYSIRRRRECAACGRRFTTY' A
#
# COMPACT_ATOMS: atom_id res chain seq x y z
N MET A 1 1.89 -5.73 5.37
CA MET A 1 0.79 -6.23 4.49
C MET A 1 1.46 -7.09 3.46
N ARG A 2 0.92 -8.26 3.16
CA ARG A 2 1.57 -9.15 2.20
C ARG A 2 1.52 -8.53 0.80
N CYS A 3 2.66 -8.40 0.14
CA CYS A 3 2.73 -7.95 -1.24
C CYS A 3 2.01 -8.95 -2.14
N SER A 4 0.98 -8.50 -2.87
CA SER A 4 0.18 -9.36 -3.77
C SER A 4 0.97 -9.91 -4.96
N PHE A 5 2.22 -9.48 -5.16
CA PHE A 5 3.04 -9.87 -6.30
C PHE A 5 4.10 -10.91 -5.96
N CYS A 6 4.79 -10.75 -4.83
CA CYS A 6 5.86 -11.65 -4.41
C CYS A 6 5.60 -12.33 -3.07
N GLY A 7 4.49 -12.01 -2.39
CA GLY A 7 4.15 -12.61 -1.10
C GLY A 7 4.96 -12.09 0.09
N PHE A 8 5.80 -11.07 -0.08
CA PHE A 8 6.63 -10.52 1.00
C PHE A 8 5.81 -9.75 2.04
N VAL A 9 6.12 -9.90 3.32
CA VAL A 9 5.27 -9.40 4.42
C VAL A 9 5.49 -7.92 4.75
N ASP A 10 6.68 -7.41 4.43
CA ASP A 10 7.09 -6.05 4.73
C ASP A 10 6.90 -5.13 3.51
N THR A 11 6.09 -4.10 3.72
CA THR A 11 5.70 -3.14 2.68
C THR A 11 5.67 -1.76 3.29
N ARG A 12 6.39 -0.83 2.68
CA ARG A 12 6.49 0.57 3.14
C ARG A 12 5.30 1.36 2.64
N VAL A 13 4.68 2.14 3.53
CA VAL A 13 3.65 3.13 3.14
C VAL A 13 4.36 4.37 2.59
N LEU A 14 3.99 4.78 1.38
CA LEU A 14 4.54 5.95 0.69
C LEU A 14 3.67 7.18 0.88
N ASP A 15 2.36 7.03 0.70
CA ASP A 15 1.41 8.15 0.71
C ASP A 15 0.08 7.66 1.30
N SER A 16 -0.56 8.51 2.11
CA SER A 16 -1.88 8.23 2.70
C SER A 16 -2.79 9.39 2.35
N ARG A 17 -3.77 9.17 1.46
CA ARG A 17 -4.77 10.18 1.11
C ARG A 17 -6.11 9.81 1.72
N PRO A 18 -6.77 10.72 2.46
CA PRO A 18 -8.16 10.52 2.82
C PRO A 18 -9.01 10.56 1.53
N VAL A 19 -9.98 9.65 1.42
CA VAL A 19 -11.02 9.74 0.39
C VAL A 19 -12.05 10.77 0.86
N GLU A 20 -12.56 11.60 -0.06
CA GLU A 20 -13.45 12.76 0.24
C GLU A 20 -14.72 12.38 1.04
N ASP A 21 -15.10 11.11 1.03
CA ASP A 21 -16.23 10.56 1.79
C ASP A 21 -15.91 10.33 3.29
N GLY A 22 -14.66 10.51 3.72
CA GLY A 22 -14.26 10.39 5.13
C GLY A 22 -14.18 8.97 5.70
N TYR A 23 -14.73 7.97 5.01
CA TYR A 23 -14.80 6.57 5.49
C TYR A 23 -13.61 5.68 5.10
N SER A 24 -12.69 6.15 4.25
CA SER A 24 -11.60 5.30 3.74
C SER A 24 -10.31 6.06 3.51
N ILE A 25 -9.18 5.42 3.83
CA ILE A 25 -7.84 6.01 3.67
C ILE A 25 -7.09 5.22 2.61
N ARG A 26 -6.96 5.83 1.43
CA ARG A 26 -6.20 5.24 0.35
C ARG A 26 -4.70 5.36 0.65
N ARG A 27 -4.04 4.22 0.92
CA ARG A 27 -2.61 4.12 1.21
C ARG A 27 -1.83 3.53 0.04
N ARG A 28 -0.93 4.31 -0.55
CA ARG A 28 0.03 3.82 -1.53
C ARG A 28 1.17 3.12 -0.79
N ARG A 29 1.48 1.89 -1.16
CA ARG A 29 2.53 1.06 -0.57
C ARG A 29 3.55 0.63 -1.60
N GLU A 30 4.77 0.37 -1.16
CA GLU A 30 5.88 -0.17 -1.94
C GLU A 30 6.40 -1.42 -1.26
N CYS A 31 6.67 -2.48 -2.03
CA CYS A 31 7.29 -3.68 -1.51
C CYS A 31 8.82 -3.52 -1.46
N ALA A 32 9.42 -3.77 -0.29
CA ALA A 32 10.87 -3.70 -0.13
C ALA A 32 11.63 -4.85 -0.82
N ALA A 33 10.96 -5.97 -1.12
CA ALA A 33 11.58 -7.12 -1.79
C ALA A 33 11.57 -7.01 -3.32
N CYS A 34 10.44 -6.60 -3.93
CA CYS A 34 10.30 -6.57 -5.39
C CYS A 34 10.15 -5.17 -5.99
N GLY A 35 10.16 -4.11 -5.16
CA GLY A 35 10.02 -2.71 -5.60
C GLY A 35 8.65 -2.35 -6.18
N ARG A 36 7.68 -3.29 -6.20
CA ARG A 36 6.35 -3.06 -6.78
C ARG A 36 5.54 -2.13 -5.89
N ARG A 37 4.89 -1.16 -6.52
CA ARG A 37 3.98 -0.21 -5.87
C ARG A 37 2.53 -0.64 -6.07
N PHE A 38 1.73 -0.57 -5.02
CA PHE A 38 0.30 -0.89 -5.03
C PHE A 38 -0.46 0.03 -4.08
N THR A 39 -1.79 0.01 -4.15
CA THR A 39 -2.63 0.86 -3.30
C THR A 39 -3.63 0.03 -2.55
N THR A 40 -3.80 0.34 -1.26
CA THR A 40 -4.76 -0.33 -0.37
C THR A 40 -5.74 0.71 0.13
N TYR A 41 -7.01 0.35 0.22
CA TYR A 41 -8.05 1.20 0.80
C TYR A 41 -8.21 0.92 2.30
#